data_AF-A0A1L3ME52-F1
#
_entry.id   AF-A0A1L3ME52-F1
#
_cell.length_a   1.000
_cell.length_b   1.000
_cell.length_c   1.000
_cell.angle_alpha   90.00
_cell.angle_beta   90.00
_cell.angle_gamma   90.00
#
_symmetry.space_group_name_H-M   'P 1'
#
loop_
_entity.id
_entity.type
_entity.pdbx_description
1 polymer ?
#
loop_
_entity_poly.entity_id
_entity_poly.type
_entity_poly.pdbx_seq_one_letter_code
_entity_poly.pdbx_strand_id
1 'polypeptide(L)' 'MATDPQPEQEQPDVADLSYEEARQELIELVARLEGGQAGLEESMRLWERGEALAAHCEAWLDKAEASLGSEATSDEG' A
#
# COMPACT_ATOMS: atom_id res chain seq x y z
N MET A 1 -29.24 2.29 -10.94
CA MET A 1 -28.10 2.19 -9.99
C MET A 1 -27.27 3.43 -10.19
N ALA A 2 -27.36 4.37 -9.27
CA ALA A 2 -26.59 5.61 -9.29
C ALA A 2 -25.41 5.41 -8.33
N THR A 3 -24.19 5.36 -8.87
CA THR A 3 -23.00 5.54 -8.05
C THR A 3 -22.93 7.03 -7.74
N ASP A 4 -23.14 7.37 -6.48
CA ASP A 4 -22.91 8.72 -5.95
C ASP A 4 -21.41 9.02 -6.07
N PRO A 5 -20.99 10.16 -6.66
CA PRO A 5 -19.58 10.55 -6.61
C PRO A 5 -19.25 10.88 -5.15
N GLN A 6 -18.51 9.98 -4.50
CA GLN A 6 -17.89 10.29 -3.21
C GLN A 6 -17.00 11.53 -3.43
N PRO A 7 -17.09 12.55 -2.56
CA PRO A 7 -16.19 13.71 -2.65
C PRO A 7 -14.75 13.17 -2.66
N GLU A 8 -13.88 13.72 -3.52
CA GLU A 8 -12.45 13.41 -3.48
C GLU A 8 -11.91 13.71 -2.08
N GLN A 9 -11.98 12.71 -1.20
CA GLN A 9 -11.27 12.70 0.05
C GLN A 9 -9.81 12.68 -0.38
N GLU A 10 -9.10 13.80 -0.20
CA GLU A 10 -7.66 13.90 -0.41
C GLU A 10 -6.99 12.89 0.52
N GLN A 11 -6.86 11.66 0.04
CA GLN A 11 -6.13 10.63 0.74
C GLN A 11 -4.66 11.03 0.72
N PRO A 12 -3.95 10.85 1.84
CA PRO A 12 -2.52 11.14 1.89
C PRO A 12 -1.81 10.40 0.75
N ASP A 13 -0.79 11.04 0.20
CA ASP A 13 0.11 10.41 -0.75
C ASP A 13 0.71 9.17 -0.08
N VAL A 14 0.75 8.06 -0.81
CA VAL A 14 1.32 6.81 -0.33
C VAL A 14 2.78 7.01 0.12
N ALA A 15 3.51 7.91 -0.55
CA ALA A 15 4.88 8.24 -0.21
C ALA A 15 5.05 8.81 1.22
N ASP A 16 3.99 9.42 1.76
CA ASP A 16 4.00 10.04 3.10
C ASP A 16 3.59 9.05 4.21
N LEU A 17 3.14 7.84 3.88
CA LEU A 17 2.67 6.85 4.84
C LEU A 17 3.84 6.13 5.53
N SER A 18 3.67 5.80 6.81
CA SER A 18 4.51 4.78 7.45
C SER A 18 4.20 3.38 6.90
N TYR A 19 5.12 2.42 7.12
CA TYR A 19 4.90 1.03 6.74
C TYR A 19 3.60 0.44 7.34
N GLU A 20 3.33 0.71 8.62
CA GLU A 20 2.16 0.16 9.30
C GLU A 20 0.85 0.74 8.76
N GLU A 21 0.82 2.04 8.48
CA GLU A 21 -0.34 2.70 7.86
C GLU A 21 -0.58 2.18 6.45
N ALA A 22 0.46 2.11 5.61
CA ALA A 22 0.34 1.61 4.25
C ALA A 22 -0.11 0.14 4.22
N ARG A 23 0.42 -0.69 5.11
CA ARG A 23 0.01 -2.10 5.25
C ARG A 23 -1.43 -2.22 5.70
N GLN A 24 -1.86 -1.43 6.68
CA GLN A 24 -3.24 -1.47 7.18
C GLN A 24 -4.23 -1.07 6.09
N GLU A 25 -3.93 -0.01 5.36
CA GLU A 25 -4.78 0.43 4.25
C GLU A 25 -4.84 -0.60 3.11
N LEU A 26 -3.71 -1.24 2.78
CA LEU A 26 -3.67 -2.30 1.78
C LEU A 26 -4.59 -3.47 2.14
N ILE A 27 -4.60 -3.89 3.42
CA ILE A 27 -5.49 -4.96 3.91
C ILE A 27 -6.96 -4.57 3.71
N GLU A 28 -7.32 -3.32 4.01
CA GLU A 28 -8.69 -2.81 3.85
C GLU A 28 -9.12 -2.75 2.38
N LEU A 29 -8.23 -2.32 1.48
CA LEU A 29 -8.49 -2.30 0.04
C LEU A 29 -8.70 -3.71 -0.52
N VAL A 30 -7.85 -4.66 -0.16
CA VAL A 30 -7.99 -6.07 -0.57
C VAL A 30 -9.32 -6.64 -0.10
N ALA A 31 -9.68 -6.44 1.17
CA ALA A 31 -10.96 -6.90 1.70
C ALA A 31 -12.16 -6.30 0.94
N ARG A 32 -12.08 -5.02 0.53
CA ARG A 32 -13.13 -4.35 -0.25
C ARG A 32 -13.23 -4.89 -1.68
N LEU A 33 -12.10 -5.18 -2.32
CA LEU A 33 -12.05 -5.79 -3.65
C LEU A 33 -12.63 -7.21 -3.63
N GLU A 34 -12.23 -8.03 -2.65
CA GLU A 34 -12.73 -9.40 -2.46
C GLU A 34 -14.23 -9.44 -2.14
N GLY A 35 -14.76 -8.41 -1.47
CA GLY A 35 -16.19 -8.27 -1.20
C GLY A 35 -17.06 -8.14 -2.46
N GLY A 36 -16.49 -7.74 -3.60
CA GLY A 36 -17.18 -7.70 -4.90
C GLY A 36 -18.33 -6.69 -4.99
N GLN A 37 -18.43 -5.76 -4.04
CA GLN A 37 -19.51 -4.78 -3.94
C GLN A 37 -19.22 -3.48 -4.73
N ALA A 38 -17.97 -3.29 -5.17
CA ALA A 38 -17.54 -2.14 -5.94
C ALA A 38 -17.87 -2.31 -7.44
N GLY A 39 -18.32 -1.21 -8.08
CA GLY A 39 -18.44 -1.16 -9.54
C GLY A 39 -17.08 -1.12 -10.22
N LEU A 40 -17.02 -1.37 -11.53
CA LEU A 40 -15.77 -1.50 -12.29
C LEU A 40 -14.79 -0.32 -12.08
N GLU A 41 -15.26 0.91 -12.21
CA GLU A 41 -14.42 2.11 -12.08
C GLU A 41 -13.84 2.25 -10.67
N GLU A 42 -14.65 1.97 -9.64
CA GLU A 42 -14.18 1.96 -8.26
C GLU A 42 -13.18 0.82 -8.03
N SER A 43 -13.45 -0.38 -8.56
CA SER A 43 -12.53 -1.52 -8.46
C SER A 43 -11.18 -1.23 -9.11
N MET A 44 -11.15 -0.49 -10.23
CA MET A 44 -9.91 -0.04 -10.86
C MET A 44 -9.13 0.92 -9.97
N ARG A 45 -9.80 1.92 -9.38
CA ARG A 45 -9.17 2.86 -8.43
C ARG A 45 -8.61 2.17 -7.19
N LEU A 46 -9.38 1.25 -6.61
CA LEU A 46 -8.95 0.47 -5.44
C LEU A 46 -7.72 -0.39 -5.78
N TRP A 47 -7.69 -0.98 -6.98
CA TRP A 47 -6.54 -1.76 -7.45
C TRP A 47 -5.30 -0.88 -7.64
N GLU A 48 -5.40 0.25 -8.36
CA GLU A 48 -4.26 1.15 -8.59
C GLU A 48 -3.66 1.67 -7.27
N ARG A 49 -4.51 2.01 -6.30
CA ARG A 49 -4.04 2.40 -4.97
C ARG A 49 -3.41 1.23 -4.22
N GLY A 50 -3.98 0.03 -4.32
CA GLY A 50 -3.41 -1.19 -3.74
C GLY A 50 -2.00 -1.49 -4.26
N GLU A 51 -1.78 -1.37 -5.58
CA GLU A 51 -0.46 -1.54 -6.18
C GLU A 51 0.55 -0.51 -5.65
N ALA A 52 0.15 0.76 -5.52
CA ALA A 52 1.02 1.79 -4.96
C ALA A 52 1.40 1.51 -3.49
N LEU A 53 0.45 1.08 -2.67
CA LEU A 53 0.69 0.72 -1.27
C LEU A 53 1.60 -0.52 -1.14
N ALA A 54 1.41 -1.52 -2.00
CA ALA A 54 2.25 -2.71 -2.03
C ALA A 54 3.70 -2.37 -2.38
N ALA A 55 3.91 -1.57 -3.43
CA ALA A 55 5.24 -1.12 -3.84
C ALA A 55 5.94 -0.29 -2.74
N HIS A 56 5.20 0.55 -2.02
CA HIS A 56 5.74 1.29 -0.88
C HIS A 56 6.15 0.38 0.27
N CYS A 57 5.32 -0.61 0.61
CA CYS A 57 5.65 -1.60 1.64
C CYS A 57 6.92 -2.39 1.28
N GLU A 58 7.05 -2.81 0.02
CA GLU A 58 8.22 -3.53 -0.48
C GLU A 58 9.49 -2.67 -0.35
N ALA A 59 9.45 -1.41 -0.79
CA ALA A 59 10.59 -0.48 -0.68
C ALA A 59 11.04 -0.26 0.78
N TRP A 60 10.10 -0.24 1.74
CA TRP A 60 10.43 -0.17 3.16
C TRP A 60 11.16 -1.42 3.66
N LEU A 61 10.70 -2.61 3.26
CA LEU A 61 11.31 -3.89 3.64
C LEU A 61 12.70 -4.05 3.02
N ASP A 62 12.87 -3.70 1.75
CA ASP A 62 14.16 -3.71 1.05
C ASP A 62 15.20 -2.85 1.77
N LYS A 63 14.79 -1.65 2.20
CA LYS A 63 15.65 -0.74 2.96
C LYS A 63 16.02 -1.30 4.33
N ALA A 64 15.08 -1.95 5.01
CA ALA A 64 15.33 -2.59 6.29
C ALA A 64 16.32 -3.76 6.14
N GLU A 65 16.13 -4.61 5.13
CA GLU A 65 17.02 -5.73 4.83
C GLU A 65 18.44 -5.26 4.47
N ALA A 66 18.56 -4.23 3.62
CA ALA A 66 19.85 -3.65 3.27
C ALA A 66 20.61 -3.10 4.48
N SER A 67 19.90 -2.56 5.48
CA SER A 67 20.51 -2.07 6.71
C SER A 67 21.12 -3.20 7.53
N LEU A 68 20.39 -4.33 7.67
CA LEU A 68 20.87 -5.52 8.38
C LEU A 68 22.04 -6.20 7.67
N GLY A 69 22.01 -6.28 6.34
CA GLY A 69 23.10 -6.85 5.54
C GLY A 69 24.40 -6.05 5.64
N SER A 70 24.31 -4.72 5.83
CA SER A 70 25.49 -3.87 6.04
C SER A 70 26.16 -4.11 7.40
N GLU A 71 25.41 -4.53 8.42
CA GLU A 71 25.97 -4.86 9.75
C GLU A 71 26.61 -6.25 9.77
N ALA A 72 26.06 -7.21 9.00
CA ALA A 72 26.57 -8.58 8.93
C ALA A 72 27.92 -8.74 8.19
N THR A 73 28.40 -7.71 7.50
CA THR A 73 29.67 -7.72 6.74
C THR A 73 30.86 -7.14 7.51
N SER A 74 30.68 -6.81 8.79
CA SER A 74 31.74 -6.21 9.63
C SER A 74 32.42 -7.18 10.61
N ASP A 75 32.11 -8.48 10.58
CA ASP A 75 32.65 -9.51 11.51
C ASP A 75 33.61 -10.53 10.84
N GLU A 76 34.16 -10.23 9.66
CA GLU A 76 35.25 -11.02 9.08
C GLU A 76 36.59 -10.31 9.33
N GLY A 77 37.18 -10.57 10.51
CA GLY A 77 38.49 -10.06 10.95
C GLY A 77 39.18 -10.99 11.93
#